data_AF-A0A4P8XV47-F1
#
_entry.id   AF-A0A4P8XV47-F1
#
_cell.length_a   1.000
_cell.length_b   1.000
_cell.length_c   1.000
_cell.angle_alpha   90.00
_cell.angle_beta   90.00
_cell.angle_gamma   90.00
#
_symmetry.space_group_name_H-M   'P 1'
#
loop_
_entity.id
_entity.type
_entity.pdbx_description
1 polymer ?
#
loop_
_entity_poly.entity_id
_entity_poly.type
_entity_poly.pdbx_seq_one_letter_code
_entity_poly.pdbx_strand_id
1 'polypeptide(L)'
;MIVLSKDLILSTRVSAEEKEIIERKALESYRTVSNYLRDCALEKRIVSVKGLDEIAAELRRIGNNINQLTRAVNAGQAYEIDLRRTQGRLGDIWQSLNSLTRAVR
;
A
#
# COMPACT_ATOMS: atom_id res chain seq x y z
N MET A 1 -24.52 -15.52 4.02
CA MET A 1 -23.52 -14.45 3.93
C MET A 1 -24.21 -13.25 3.31
N ILE A 2 -24.61 -12.25 4.09
CA ILE A 2 -25.30 -11.07 3.54
C ILE A 2 -24.22 -10.15 2.98
N VAL A 3 -24.15 -10.05 1.65
CA VAL A 3 -23.35 -9.00 0.99
C VAL A 3 -24.15 -7.71 1.15
N LEU A 4 -23.70 -6.81 2.02
CA LEU A 4 -24.25 -5.45 2.13
C LEU A 4 -23.84 -4.67 0.88
N SER A 5 -24.74 -4.62 -0.10
CA SER A 5 -24.57 -3.85 -1.32
C SER A 5 -24.75 -2.35 -1.03
N LYS A 6 -23.93 -1.51 -1.68
CA LYS A 6 -23.90 -0.06 -1.48
C LYS A 6 -24.82 0.62 -2.51
N ASP A 7 -26.11 0.32 -2.46
CA ASP A 7 -27.06 0.67 -3.54
C ASP A 7 -27.75 2.02 -3.34
N LEU A 8 -27.60 2.64 -2.16
CA LEU A 8 -28.18 3.93 -1.84
C LEU A 8 -27.26 5.08 -2.28
N ILE A 9 -27.85 6.09 -2.93
CA ILE A 9 -27.15 7.26 -3.45
C ILE A 9 -27.42 8.46 -2.52
N LEU A 10 -26.35 9.12 -2.09
CA LEU A 10 -26.38 10.44 -1.49
C LEU A 10 -25.87 11.45 -2.53
N SER A 11 -26.69 12.44 -2.87
CA SER A 11 -26.34 13.50 -3.81
C SER A 11 -26.37 14.86 -3.11
N THR A 12 -25.39 15.71 -3.43
CA THR A 12 -25.33 17.09 -2.96
C THR A 12 -24.96 18.00 -4.13
N ARG A 13 -25.48 19.22 -4.12
CA ARG A 13 -25.07 20.25 -5.08
C ARG A 13 -23.76 20.85 -4.61
N VAL A 14 -22.86 21.09 -5.55
CA VAL A 14 -21.57 21.75 -5.33
C VAL A 14 -21.32 22.75 -6.44
N SER A 15 -20.56 23.79 -6.15
CA SER A 15 -20.01 24.69 -7.16
C SER A 15 -18.92 23.98 -7.99
N ALA A 16 -18.51 24.59 -9.10
CA ALA A 16 -17.42 24.06 -9.91
C ALA A 16 -16.09 24.02 -9.13
N GLU A 17 -15.83 25.05 -8.33
CA GLU A 17 -14.62 25.15 -7.50
C GLU A 17 -14.60 24.09 -6.40
N GLU A 18 -15.75 23.88 -5.72
CA GLU A 18 -15.88 22.83 -4.70
C GLU A 18 -15.65 21.44 -5.30
N LYS A 19 -16.19 21.19 -6.50
CA LYS A 19 -16.00 19.94 -7.22
C LYS A 19 -14.52 19.67 -7.50
N GLU A 20 -13.78 20.66 -8.00
CA GLU A 20 -12.35 20.53 -8.28
C GLU A 20 -11.55 20.23 -7.01
N ILE A 21 -11.85 20.94 -5.92
CA ILE A 21 -11.20 20.69 -4.62
C ILE A 21 -11.46 19.26 -4.13
N ILE A 22 -12.69 18.77 -4.25
CA ILE A 22 -13.08 17.42 -3.84
C ILE A 22 -12.36 16.37 -4.69
N GLU A 23 -12.32 16.54 -6.01
CA GLU A 23 -11.66 15.61 -6.94
C GLU A 23 -10.16 15.52 -6.67
N ARG A 24 -9.50 16.67 -6.49
CA ARG A 24 -8.07 16.72 -6.15
C ARG A 24 -7.77 15.99 -4.83
N LYS A 25 -8.53 16.27 -3.76
CA LYS A 25 -8.35 15.61 -2.46
C LYS A 25 -8.62 14.10 -2.53
N ALA A 26 -9.58 13.69 -3.35
CA ALA A 26 -9.83 12.28 -3.57
C ALA A 26 -8.63 11.59 -4.26
N LEU A 27 -8.01 12.22 -5.26
CA LEU A 27 -6.90 11.63 -6.03
C LEU A 27 -5.62 11.38 -5.21
N GLU A 28 -5.40 12.17 -4.14
CA GLU A 28 -4.20 12.07 -3.30
C GLU A 28 -4.19 10.86 -2.35
N SER A 29 -5.36 10.29 -2.05
CA SER A 29 -5.50 9.25 -1.01
C SER A 29 -6.50 8.15 -1.32
N TYR A 30 -7.34 8.31 -2.36
CA TYR A 30 -8.45 7.41 -2.69
C TYR A 30 -8.50 7.06 -4.17
N ARG A 31 -9.09 5.91 -4.47
CA ARG A 31 -9.37 5.48 -5.85
C ARG A 31 -10.57 6.19 -6.49
N THR A 32 -11.53 6.71 -5.69
CA THR A 32 -12.76 7.35 -6.18
C THR A 32 -13.27 8.45 -5.26
N VAL A 33 -13.92 9.47 -5.82
CA VAL A 33 -14.57 10.57 -5.09
C VAL A 33 -15.63 10.05 -4.11
N SER A 34 -16.42 9.05 -4.51
CA SER A 34 -17.47 8.48 -3.65
C SER A 34 -16.93 7.80 -2.40
N ASN A 35 -15.73 7.20 -2.46
CA ASN A 35 -15.09 6.63 -1.28
C ASN A 35 -14.56 7.73 -0.37
N TYR A 36 -13.88 8.73 -0.95
CA TYR A 36 -13.38 9.89 -0.22
C TYR A 36 -14.51 10.60 0.56
N LEU A 37 -15.60 10.98 -0.12
CA LEU A 37 -16.72 11.68 0.51
C LEU A 37 -17.39 10.86 1.60
N ARG A 38 -17.55 9.55 1.40
CA ARG A 38 -18.12 8.65 2.40
C ARG A 38 -17.25 8.58 3.65
N ASP A 39 -15.94 8.44 3.48
CA ASP A 39 -15.02 8.31 4.61
C ASP A 39 -14.85 9.64 5.35
N CYS A 40 -14.91 10.78 4.64
CA CYS A 40 -15.04 12.11 5.26
C CYS A 40 -16.33 12.25 6.08
N ALA A 41 -17.49 11.89 5.49
CA ALA A 41 -18.79 12.03 6.15
C ALA A 41 -18.97 11.08 7.35
N LEU A 42 -18.20 9.99 7.40
CA LEU A 42 -18.15 9.05 8.52
C LEU A 42 -16.98 9.32 9.48
N GLU A 43 -16.32 10.48 9.35
CA GLU A 43 -15.22 10.92 10.21
C GLU A 43 -14.08 9.90 10.34
N LYS A 44 -13.84 9.11 9.29
CA LYS A 44 -12.74 8.16 9.30
C LYS A 44 -11.42 8.90 9.21
N ARG A 45 -10.42 8.43 9.96
CA ARG A 45 -9.05 8.95 9.86
C ARG A 45 -8.49 8.64 8.46
N ILE A 46 -8.24 9.70 7.68
CA ILE A 46 -7.66 9.62 6.34
C ILE A 46 -6.15 9.85 6.46
N VAL A 47 -5.34 8.84 6.14
CA VAL A 47 -3.89 8.94 6.17
C VAL A 47 -3.34 8.66 4.77
N SER A 48 -2.74 9.68 4.16
CA SER A 48 -1.97 9.53 2.92
C SER A 48 -0.56 9.08 3.26
N VAL A 49 -0.21 7.85 2.90
CA VAL A 49 1.15 7.32 3.07
C VAL A 49 1.89 7.44 1.74
N LYS A 50 2.73 8.47 1.62
CA LYS A 50 3.60 8.65 0.45
C LYS A 50 4.77 7.64 0.48
N GLY A 51 5.23 7.22 -0.69
CA GLY A 51 6.42 6.34 -0.82
C GLY A 51 6.13 4.83 -0.74
N LEU A 52 4.86 4.40 -0.66
CA LEU A 52 4.55 2.97 -0.64
C LEU A 52 4.93 2.26 -1.95
N ASP A 53 4.85 2.96 -3.08
CA ASP A 53 5.25 2.45 -4.39
C ASP A 53 6.76 2.19 -4.47
N GLU A 54 7.57 3.05 -3.84
CA GLU A 54 9.03 2.90 -3.75
C GLU A 54 9.39 1.68 -2.89
N ILE A 55 8.70 1.51 -1.76
CA ILE A 55 8.84 0.31 -0.92
C ILE A 55 8.46 -0.95 -1.70
N ALA A 56 7.37 -0.91 -2.47
CA ALA A 56 6.94 -2.04 -3.30
C ALA A 56 7.95 -2.34 -4.44
N ALA A 57 8.59 -1.33 -5.00
CA ALA A 57 9.65 -1.49 -5.99
C ALA A 57 10.90 -2.16 -5.40
N GLU A 58 11.33 -1.73 -4.22
CA GLU A 58 12.46 -2.34 -3.51
C GLU A 58 12.16 -3.78 -3.08
N LEU A 59 10.95 -4.07 -2.60
CA LEU A 59 10.52 -5.44 -2.31
C LEU A 59 10.56 -6.34 -3.56
N ARG A 60 10.14 -5.84 -4.73
CA ARG A 60 10.29 -6.60 -6.00
C ARG A 60 11.74 -6.85 -6.34
N ARG A 61 12.63 -5.86 -6.17
CA ARG A 61 14.08 -6.04 -6.39
C ARG A 61 14.65 -7.12 -5.48
N ILE A 62 14.30 -7.11 -4.20
CA ILE A 62 14.70 -8.14 -3.23
C ILE A 62 14.20 -9.52 -3.67
N GLY A 63 12.90 -9.64 -4.01
CA GLY A 63 12.32 -10.90 -4.48
C GLY A 63 13.00 -11.44 -5.74
N ASN A 64 13.31 -10.56 -6.70
CA ASN A 64 14.02 -10.93 -7.92
C ASN A 64 15.44 -11.42 -7.63
N ASN A 65 16.15 -10.81 -6.69
CA ASN A 65 17.49 -11.26 -6.27
C ASN A 65 17.42 -12.64 -5.61
N ILE A 66 16.44 -12.88 -4.72
CA ILE A 66 16.21 -14.19 -4.11
C ILE A 66 15.94 -15.24 -5.20
N ASN A 67 15.05 -14.96 -6.15
CA ASN A 67 14.76 -15.88 -7.26
C ASN A 67 15.99 -16.19 -8.12
N GLN A 68 16.89 -15.24 -8.30
CA GLN A 68 18.15 -15.48 -9.02
C GLN A 68 19.08 -16.40 -8.24
N LEU A 69 19.24 -16.15 -6.92
CA LEU A 69 20.06 -17.00 -6.06
C LEU A 69 19.51 -18.42 -5.98
N THR A 70 18.19 -18.59 -5.82
CA THR A 70 17.54 -19.91 -5.83
C THR A 70 17.78 -20.65 -7.15
N ARG A 71 17.65 -19.96 -8.29
CA ARG A 71 17.96 -20.56 -9.60
C ARG A 71 19.43 -20.96 -9.72
N ALA A 72 20.36 -20.14 -9.25
CA ALA A 72 21.79 -20.45 -9.26
C ALA A 72 22.12 -21.68 -8.41
N VAL A 73 21.53 -21.82 -7.22
CA VAL A 73 21.69 -23.01 -6.37
C VAL A 73 21.10 -24.25 -7.04
N ASN A 74 19.86 -24.15 -7.53
CA ASN A 74 19.19 -25.28 -8.18
C ASN A 74 19.91 -25.75 -9.47
N ALA A 75 20.59 -24.83 -10.16
CA ALA A 75 21.43 -25.14 -11.32
C ALA A 75 22.81 -25.71 -10.95
N GLY A 76 23.11 -25.88 -9.65
CA GLY A 76 24.42 -26.33 -9.16
C GLY A 76 25.54 -25.31 -9.34
N GLN A 77 25.22 -24.04 -9.62
CA GLN A 77 26.20 -22.97 -9.82
C GLN A 77 26.64 -22.31 -8.51
N ALA A 78 25.95 -22.59 -7.40
CA ALA A 78 26.30 -22.12 -6.07
C ALA A 78 25.95 -23.20 -5.02
N TYR A 79 26.88 -23.53 -4.13
CA TYR A 79 26.73 -24.63 -3.17
C TYR A 79 26.52 -24.19 -1.72
N GLU A 80 26.99 -22.99 -1.35
CA GLU A 80 26.77 -22.41 -0.02
C GLU A 80 26.46 -20.93 -0.17
N ILE A 81 25.20 -20.55 0.07
CA ILE A 81 24.76 -19.15 0.09
C ILE A 81 24.38 -18.78 1.51
N ASP A 82 25.22 -17.98 2.18
CA ASP A 82 24.88 -17.44 3.50
C ASP A 82 23.87 -16.30 3.38
N LEU A 83 22.60 -16.63 3.61
CA LEU A 83 21.48 -15.69 3.55
C LEU A 83 21.15 -15.04 4.90
N ARG A 84 21.89 -15.33 5.98
CA ARG A 84 21.58 -14.82 7.34
C ARG A 84 21.50 -13.30 7.37
N ARG A 85 22.41 -12.61 6.68
CA ARG A 85 22.43 -11.15 6.59
C ARG A 85 21.23 -10.60 5.82
N THR A 86 20.79 -11.30 4.77
CA THR A 86 19.62 -10.92 3.97
C THR A 86 18.33 -11.13 4.76
N GLN A 87 18.22 -12.24 5.50
CA GLN A 87 17.11 -12.49 6.42
C GLN A 87 17.02 -11.42 7.51
N GLY A 88 18.15 -11.01 8.11
CA GLY A 88 18.18 -9.93 9.10
C GLY A 88 17.63 -8.62 8.54
N ARG A 89 18.10 -8.18 7.37
CA ARG A 89 17.61 -6.96 6.72
C ARG A 89 16.13 -7.03 6.35
N LEU A 90 15.64 -8.19 5.92
CA LEU A 90 14.20 -8.41 5.68
C LEU A 90 13.40 -8.29 6.97
N GLY A 91 13.94 -8.78 8.09
CA GLY A 91 13.38 -8.60 9.42
C GLY A 91 13.30 -7.13 9.83
N ASP A 92 14.34 -6.35 9.58
CA ASP A 92 14.39 -4.91 9.89
C ASP A 92 13.37 -4.12 9.07
N ILE A 93 13.25 -4.44 7.78
CA ILE A 93 12.22 -3.86 6.89
C ILE A 93 10.83 -4.22 7.41
N TRP A 94 10.61 -5.48 7.80
CA TRP A 94 9.33 -5.94 8.34
C TRP A 94 8.96 -5.23 9.65
N GLN A 95 9.92 -5.04 10.56
CA GLN A 95 9.70 -4.27 11.77
C GLN A 95 9.37 -2.80 11.47
N SER A 96 10.11 -2.18 10.54
CA SER A 96 9.86 -0.80 10.12
C SER A 96 8.48 -0.64 9.46
N LEU A 97 8.04 -1.61 8.66
CA LEU A 97 6.72 -1.60 8.06
C LEU A 97 5.62 -1.76 9.14
N ASN A 98 5.85 -2.63 10.12
CA ASN A 98 4.91 -2.85 11.22
C ASN A 98 4.83 -1.68 12.21
N SER A 99 5.91 -0.92 12.40
CA SER A 99 5.85 0.29 13.22
C SER A 99 5.03 1.38 12.53
N LEU A 100 5.16 1.53 11.21
CA LEU A 100 4.33 2.43 10.41
C LEU A 100 2.85 2.06 10.45
N THR A 101 2.50 0.78 10.31
CA THR A 101 1.09 0.34 10.39
C THR A 101 0.49 0.50 11.79
N ARG A 102 1.29 0.43 12.86
CA ARG A 102 0.85 0.72 14.24
C ARG A 102 0.65 2.20 14.50
N ALA A 103 1.45 3.08 13.90
CA ALA A 103 1.31 4.54 14.05
C ALA A 103 0.07 5.12 13.36
N VAL A 104 -0.50 4.37 12.40
CA VAL A 104 -1.70 4.77 11.65
C VAL A 104 -3.01 4.34 12.34
N ARG A 105 -2.96 3.40 13.29
CA ARG A 105 -4.10 3.04 14.16
C ARG A 105 -4.42 4.15 15.17
#